data_AF-A0A9E3HCA9-F1
#
_entry.id   AF-A0A9E3HCA9-F1
#
_cell.length_a   1.000
_cell.length_b   1.000
_cell.length_c   1.000
_cell.angle_alpha   90.00
_cell.angle_beta   90.00
_cell.angle_gamma   90.00
#
_symmetry.space_group_name_H-M   'P 1'
#
loop_
_entity.id
_entity.type
_entity.pdbx_description
1 polymer ?
#
loop_
_entity_poly.entity_id
_entity_poly.type
_entity_poly.pdbx_seq_one_letter_code
_entity_poly.pdbx_strand_id
1 'polypeptide(L)' 'MLIIKRKYISLVFFALLGLVYFITISNLDINPFFRSQIALMPTQFAVIIYLTYLRWSRKESAES' A
#
# COMPACT_ATOMS: atom_id res chain seq x y z
N MET A 1 29.00 9.73 9.04
CA MET A 1 27.81 10.32 9.67
C MET A 1 26.63 10.12 8.73
N LEU A 2 25.90 9.01 8.90
CA LEU A 2 24.76 8.63 8.06
C LEU A 2 23.57 9.54 8.39
N ILE A 3 23.52 10.72 7.78
CA ILE A 3 22.31 11.55 7.74
C ILE A 3 21.39 10.88 6.71
N ILE A 4 20.91 9.68 7.03
CA ILE A 4 19.80 9.08 6.28
C ILE A 4 18.64 10.01 6.58
N LYS A 5 18.26 10.88 5.62
CA LYS A 5 17.11 11.76 5.79
C LYS A 5 15.96 10.87 6.23
N ARG A 6 15.31 11.22 7.34
CA ARG A 6 14.21 10.45 7.97
C ARG A 6 13.17 9.92 6.97
N LYS A 7 12.96 10.66 5.86
CA LYS A 7 12.15 10.26 4.70
C LYS A 7 12.57 8.93 4.05
N TYR A 8 13.88 8.67 3.89
CA TYR A 8 14.38 7.42 3.32
C TYR A 8 14.24 6.24 4.28
N ILE A 9 14.33 6.47 5.59
CA ILE A 9 14.10 5.42 6.60
C ILE A 9 12.66 4.90 6.50
N SER A 10 11.68 5.80 6.43
CA SER A 10 10.28 5.42 6.26
C SER A 10 10.03 4.66 4.96
N LEU A 11 10.64 5.10 3.84
CA LEU A 11 10.55 4.39 2.56
C LEU A 11 11.14 2.98 2.62
N VAL A 12 12.33 2.83 3.21
CA VAL A 12 12.99 1.53 3.39
C VAL A 12 12.14 0.62 4.27
N PHE A 13 11.55 1.15 5.34
CA PHE A 13 10.65 0.40 6.21
C PHE A 13 9.40 -0.09 5.46
N PHE A 14 8.76 0.77 4.67
CA PHE A 14 7.63 0.37 3.82
C PHE A 14 8.03 -0.66 2.76
N ALA A 15 9.20 -0.52 2.14
CA ALA A 15 9.71 -1.48 1.18
C ALA A 15 9.96 -2.86 1.81
N LEU A 16 10.53 -2.89 3.03
CA LEU A 16 10.74 -4.12 3.79
C LEU A 16 9.40 -4.79 4.16
N LEU A 17 8.41 -4.02 4.62
CA LEU A 17 7.07 -4.55 4.89
C LEU A 17 6.42 -5.16 3.64
N GLY A 18 6.52 -4.48 2.50
CA GLY A 18 6.03 -4.99 1.22
C GLY A 18 6.73 -6.28 0.79
N LEU A 19 8.04 -6.38 0.98
CA LEU A 19 8.82 -7.59 0.71
C LEU A 19 8.38 -8.75 1.61
N VAL A 20 8.29 -8.54 2.92
CA VAL A 20 7.86 -9.58 3.87
C VAL A 20 6.45 -10.06 3.53
N TYR A 21 5.54 -9.14 3.19
CA TYR A 21 4.20 -9.47 2.75
C TYR A 21 4.22 -10.34 1.48
N PHE A 22 4.94 -9.91 0.44
CA PHE A 22 5.01 -10.63 -0.83
C PHE A 22 5.65 -12.02 -0.69
N ILE A 23 6.70 -12.14 0.13
CA ILE A 23 7.36 -13.42 0.43
C ILE A 23 6.39 -14.37 1.14
N THR A 24 5.64 -13.87 2.12
CA THR A 24 4.65 -14.67 2.86
C THR A 24 3.55 -15.18 1.93
N ILE A 25 3.00 -14.31 1.08
CA ILE A 25 1.95 -14.68 0.12
C ILE A 25 2.49 -15.63 -0.97
N SER A 26 3.74 -15.46 -1.41
CA SER A 26 4.37 -16.32 -2.42
C SER A 26 4.67 -17.73 -1.91
N ASN A 27 4.89 -17.91 -0.61
CA ASN A 27 5.08 -19.23 0.00
C ASN A 27 3.78 -19.89 0.46
N LEU A 28 2.65 -19.18 0.38
CA LEU A 28 1.36 -19.68 0.85
C LEU A 28 0.81 -20.72 -0.14
N ASP A 29 0.69 -21.97 0.28
CA ASP A 29 0.29 -23.11 -0.57
C ASP A 29 -1.23 -23.12 -0.84
N ILE A 30 -1.70 -22.08 -1.53
CA ILE A 30 -3.09 -21.85 -1.94
C ILE A 30 -3.19 -21.82 -3.45
N ASN A 31 -4.41 -22.00 -3.98
CA ASN A 31 -4.67 -21.92 -5.41
C ASN A 31 -4.07 -20.62 -6.00
N PRO A 32 -3.34 -20.70 -7.12
CA PRO A 32 -2.73 -19.54 -7.78
C PRO A 32 -3.69 -18.36 -7.99
N PHE A 33 -4.96 -18.63 -8.26
CA PHE A 33 -5.99 -17.60 -8.43
C PHE A 33 -6.24 -16.78 -7.16
N PHE A 34 -6.37 -17.44 -6.01
CA PHE A 34 -6.54 -16.76 -4.73
C PHE A 34 -5.24 -16.05 -4.30
N ARG A 35 -4.08 -16.64 -4.61
CA ARG A 35 -2.77 -16.03 -4.35
C ARG A 35 -2.62 -14.69 -5.07
N SER A 36 -2.99 -14.61 -6.35
CA SER A 36 -2.91 -13.35 -7.11
C SER A 36 -3.87 -12.29 -6.58
N GLN A 37 -5.07 -12.68 -6.14
CA GLN A 37 -6.02 -11.72 -5.55
C GLN A 37 -5.48 -11.12 -4.26
N ILE A 38 -4.94 -11.96 -3.36
CA ILE A 38 -4.38 -11.48 -2.09
C ILE A 38 -3.16 -10.58 -2.36
N ALA A 39 -2.30 -10.94 -3.31
CA ALA A 39 -1.16 -10.09 -3.67
C ALA A 39 -1.56 -8.67 -4.13
N LEU A 40 -2.75 -8.50 -4.73
CA LEU A 40 -3.25 -7.22 -5.21
C LEU A 40 -4.08 -6.43 -4.16
N MET A 41 -4.47 -7.06 -3.04
CA MET A 41 -5.28 -6.41 -2.00
C MET A 41 -4.71 -5.08 -1.49
N PRO A 42 -3.39 -4.96 -1.20
CA PRO A 42 -2.84 -3.69 -0.71
C PRO A 42 -3.02 -2.55 -1.71
N THR A 43 -2.88 -2.83 -3.01
CA THR A 43 -3.08 -1.85 -4.08
C THR A 43 -4.56 -1.47 -4.20
N GLN A 44 -5.46 -2.44 -4.14
CA GLN A 44 -6.91 -2.19 -4.16
C GLN A 44 -7.33 -1.29 -2.98
N PHE A 45 -6.79 -1.56 -1.79
CA PHE A 45 -7.06 -0.76 -0.60
C PHE A 45 -6.55 0.68 -0.76
N ALA A 46 -5.34 0.87 -1.30
CA ALA A 46 -4.78 2.18 -1.58
C ALA A 46 -5.65 2.99 -2.56
N VAL A 47 -6.18 2.34 -3.60
CA VAL A 47 -7.10 2.97 -4.57
C VAL A 47 -8.39 3.43 -3.88
N ILE A 48 -8.99 2.59 -3.02
CA ILE A 48 -10.21 2.95 -2.28
C ILE A 48 -9.97 4.15 -1.37
N ILE A 49 -8.87 4.16 -0.60
CA ILE A 49 -8.50 5.28 0.27
C ILE A 49 -8.32 6.55 -0.57
N TYR A 50 -7.58 6.46 -1.68
CA TYR A 50 -7.32 7.60 -2.56
C TYR A 50 -8.60 8.18 -3.16
N LEU A 51 -9.49 7.33 -3.70
CA LEU A 51 -10.77 7.77 -4.27
C LEU A 51 -11.68 8.37 -3.20
N THR A 52 -11.69 7.80 -2.00
CA THR A 52 -12.48 8.32 -0.88
C THR A 52 -11.98 9.70 -0.46
N TYR A 53 -10.67 9.87 -0.32
CA TYR A 53 -10.05 11.16 -0.01
C TYR A 53 -10.30 12.19 -1.10
N LEU A 54 -10.16 11.81 -2.38
CA LEU A 54 -10.43 12.68 -3.51
C LEU A 54 -11.90 13.14 -3.54
N ARG A 55 -12.84 12.23 -3.26
CA ARG A 55 -14.26 12.56 -3.19
C ARG A 55 -14.58 13.49 -2.04
N TRP A 56 -13.93 13.29 -0.88
CA TRP A 56 -14.07 14.17 0.28
C TRP A 56 -13.55 15.58 -0.03
N SER A 57 -12.33 15.69 -0.55
CA SER A 57 -11.71 16.97 -0.89
C SER A 57 -12.53 17.77 -1.91
N ARG A 58 -13.15 17.12 -2.91
CA ARG A 58 -14.03 17.82 -3.85
C ARG A 58 -15.30 18.40 -3.21
N LYS A 59 -15.84 17.76 -2.17
CA LYS A 59 -17.00 18.30 -1.45
C LYS A 59 -16.63 19.54 -0.65
N GLU A 60 -15.48 19.51 0.01
CA GLU A 60 -14.97 20.63 0.80
C GLU A 60 -14.70 21.88 -0.07
N SER A 61 -14.22 21.70 -1.31
CA SER A 61 -14.04 22.80 -2.27
C SER A 61 -15.34 23.32 -2.92
N ALA A 62 -16.46 22.60 -2.81
CA ALA A 62 -17.75 23.02 -3.36
C ALA A 62 -18.61 23.80 -2.34
N GLU A 63 -18.23 23.77 -1.06
CA GLU A 63 -18.86 24.50 0.05
C GLU A 63 -18.09 25.78 0.43
N SER A 64 -17.03 26.14 -0.32
CA SER A 64 -16.20 27.34 -0.13
C SER A 64 -16.67 28.53 -0.97
#